data_AF-A0A1H9EYC8-F1
#
_entry.id   AF-A0A1H9EYC8-F1
#
_cell.length_a   1.000
_cell.length_b   1.000
_cell.length_c   1.000
_cell.angle_alpha   90.00
_cell.angle_beta   90.00
_cell.angle_gamma   90.00
#
_symmetry.space_group_name_H-M   'P 1'
#
loop_
_entity.id
_entity.type
_entity.pdbx_description
1 polymer ?
#
loop_
_entity_poly.entity_id
_entity_poly.type
_entity_poly.pdbx_seq_one_letter_code
_entity_poly.pdbx_strand_id
1 'polypeptide(L)'
;MSHSFGSQLEASDVLKARFNPIYEAIADDVEADTGVRPAPEDIYPMSCVRTAVFAGTDDWTAWRDESALIPAIAKAKERERLQDALERDGDSPEARAMAKRLAEMTPAQKLSFARQHGLTGAAKAQNAATGKDRTPEETAALIRQAEALPAGMRLAFCRKHGLS
;
A
#
# COMPACT_ATOMS: atom_id res chain seq x y z
N MET A 1 -11.29 32.74 21.82
CA MET A 1 -10.76 32.26 20.54
C MET A 1 -9.82 31.11 20.85
N SER A 2 -10.03 29.92 20.29
CA SER A 2 -9.10 28.80 20.52
C SER A 2 -7.88 29.02 19.62
N HIS A 3 -6.71 29.25 20.23
CA HIS A 3 -5.46 29.32 19.47
C HIS A 3 -5.13 27.91 18.97
N SER A 4 -5.11 27.72 17.65
CA SER A 4 -4.68 26.45 17.08
C SER A 4 -3.18 26.28 17.30
N PHE A 5 -2.72 25.03 17.47
CA PHE A 5 -1.30 24.74 17.64
C PHE A 5 -0.45 25.30 16.50
N GLY A 6 -0.94 25.23 15.25
CA GLY A 6 -0.30 25.87 14.09
C GLY A 6 -0.08 27.38 14.27
N SER A 7 -1.08 28.12 14.76
CA SER A 7 -0.93 29.56 15.04
C SER A 7 0.11 29.86 16.14
N GLN A 8 0.26 28.96 17.10
CA GLN A 8 1.25 29.08 18.18
C GLN A 8 2.67 28.76 17.68
N LEU A 9 2.80 27.78 16.77
CA LEU A 9 4.05 27.49 16.09
C LEU A 9 4.48 28.70 15.26
N GLU A 10 3.61 29.23 14.39
CA GLU A 10 3.92 30.38 13.54
C GLU A 10 4.43 31.59 14.33
N ALA A 11 3.83 31.85 15.49
CA ALA A 11 4.16 32.95 16.37
C ALA A 11 5.44 32.76 17.21
N SER A 12 6.04 31.56 17.25
CA SER A 12 7.18 31.25 18.11
C SER A 12 8.23 30.39 17.43
N ASP A 13 9.37 31.00 17.11
CA ASP A 13 10.51 30.28 16.49
C ASP A 13 11.11 29.22 17.41
N VAL A 14 10.98 29.37 18.74
CA VAL A 14 11.39 28.35 19.71
C VAL A 14 10.53 27.10 19.57
N LEU A 15 9.22 27.25 19.39
CA LEU A 15 8.33 26.10 19.21
C LEU A 15 8.53 25.46 17.84
N LYS A 16 8.75 26.24 16.78
CA LYS A 16 9.13 25.70 15.45
C LYS A 16 10.41 24.87 15.52
N ALA A 17 11.44 25.37 16.18
CA ALA A 17 12.72 24.68 16.30
C ALA A 17 12.60 23.33 17.04
N ARG A 18 11.64 23.21 17.97
CA ARG A 18 11.32 21.96 18.67
C ARG A 18 10.43 21.03 17.84
N PHE A 19 9.46 21.60 17.12
CA PHE A 19 8.52 20.83 16.32
C PHE A 19 9.17 20.19 15.10
N ASN A 20 9.99 20.93 14.36
CA ASN A 20 10.59 20.44 13.11
C ASN A 20 11.31 19.09 13.25
N PRO A 21 12.24 18.87 14.21
CA PRO A 21 12.90 17.58 14.33
C PRO A 21 11.94 16.43 14.69
N ILE A 22 10.92 16.70 15.51
CA ILE A 22 9.89 15.70 15.87
C ILE A 22 9.05 15.35 14.63
N TYR A 23 8.64 16.38 13.87
CA TYR A 23 7.88 16.21 12.63
C TYR A 23 8.68 15.40 11.60
N GLU A 24 9.94 15.75 11.34
CA GLU A 24 10.76 15.03 10.36
C GLU A 24 10.94 13.57 10.77
N ALA A 25 11.20 13.29 12.05
CA ALA A 25 11.33 11.91 12.54
C ALA A 25 10.03 11.09 12.34
N ILE A 26 8.87 11.68 12.66
CA ILE A 26 7.57 11.02 12.45
C ILE A 26 7.27 10.87 10.96
N ALA A 27 7.52 11.91 10.15
CA ALA A 27 7.23 11.91 8.73
C ALA A 27 8.07 10.87 7.97
N ASP A 28 9.36 10.76 8.31
CA ASP A 28 10.26 9.77 7.72
C ASP A 28 9.86 8.35 8.13
N ASP A 29 9.52 8.10 9.40
CA ASP A 29 9.04 6.79 9.85
C ASP A 29 7.71 6.40 9.16
N VAL A 30 6.76 7.34 9.03
CA VAL A 30 5.48 7.08 8.36
C VAL A 30 5.67 6.84 6.87
N GLU A 31 6.54 7.61 6.22
CA GLU A 31 6.85 7.44 4.80
C GLU A 31 7.55 6.10 4.55
N ALA A 32 8.48 5.69 5.42
CA ALA A 32 9.11 4.38 5.37
C ALA A 32 8.10 3.23 5.55
N ASP A 33 7.18 3.37 6.52
CA ASP A 33 6.18 2.34 6.83
C ASP A 33 5.06 2.27 5.77
N THR A 34 4.61 3.40 5.22
CA THR A 34 3.36 3.46 4.43
C THR A 34 3.52 3.98 3.00
N GLY A 35 4.69 4.54 2.67
CA GLY A 35 4.94 5.23 1.40
C GLY A 35 4.20 6.56 1.25
N VAL A 36 3.67 7.12 2.35
CA VAL A 36 2.96 8.40 2.39
C VAL A 36 3.67 9.32 3.36
N ARG A 37 4.14 10.48 2.90
CA ARG A 37 4.66 11.53 3.79
C ARG A 37 3.49 12.40 4.30
N PRO A 38 3.19 12.41 5.62
CA PRO A 38 2.13 13.25 6.17
C PRO A 38 2.52 14.73 6.11
N ALA A 39 1.55 15.62 5.98
CA ALA A 39 1.81 17.06 6.06
C ALA A 39 1.93 17.50 7.54
N PRO A 40 2.62 18.62 7.85
CA PRO A 40 2.70 19.14 9.23
C PRO A 40 1.33 19.33 9.88
N GLU A 41 0.34 19.76 9.09
CA GLU A 41 -1.04 19.99 9.52
C GLU A 41 -1.74 18.70 9.98
N ASP A 42 -1.35 17.55 9.45
CA ASP A 42 -1.87 16.24 9.88
C ASP A 42 -1.32 15.84 11.25
N ILE A 43 -0.14 16.37 11.63
CA ILE A 43 0.55 16.08 12.89
C ILE A 43 0.11 17.04 14.01
N TYR A 44 -0.33 18.26 13.68
CA TYR A 44 -0.78 19.24 14.68
C TYR A 44 -1.86 18.76 15.67
N PRO A 45 -2.84 17.94 15.27
CA PRO A 45 -3.86 17.44 16.19
C PRO A 45 -3.28 16.47 17.24
N MET A 46 -2.12 15.87 16.99
CA MET A 46 -1.55 14.85 17.87
C MET A 46 -1.23 15.42 19.25
N SER A 47 -1.79 14.80 20.29
CA SER A 47 -1.64 15.25 21.67
C SER A 47 -0.22 15.03 22.18
N CYS A 48 0.41 13.90 21.85
CA CYS A 48 1.78 13.59 22.21
C CYS A 48 2.78 14.61 21.61
N VAL A 49 2.63 14.95 20.33
CA VAL A 49 3.51 15.92 19.66
C VAL A 49 3.35 17.32 20.26
N ARG A 50 2.12 17.77 20.48
CA ARG A 50 1.87 19.07 21.14
C ARG A 50 2.50 19.13 22.53
N THR A 51 2.32 18.06 23.31
CA THR A 51 2.87 17.98 24.66
C THR A 51 4.39 18.01 24.63
N ALA A 52 5.02 17.22 23.77
CA ALA A 52 6.48 17.19 23.58
C ALA A 52 7.04 18.57 23.21
N VAL A 53 6.40 19.27 22.26
CA VAL A 53 6.85 20.61 21.81
C VAL A 53 6.73 21.66 22.91
N PHE A 54 5.60 21.69 23.64
CA PHE A 54 5.40 22.66 24.72
C PHE A 54 6.27 22.35 25.94
N ALA A 55 6.37 21.09 26.35
CA ALA A 55 7.18 20.66 27.48
C ALA A 55 8.69 20.70 27.17
N GLY A 56 9.06 20.66 25.88
CA GLY A 56 10.45 20.53 25.46
C GLY A 56 11.03 19.16 25.79
N THR A 57 10.21 18.11 25.68
CA THR A 57 10.59 16.71 25.96
C THR A 57 10.66 15.92 24.66
N ASP A 58 11.49 14.88 24.65
CA ASP A 58 11.58 13.92 23.53
C ASP A 58 10.58 12.77 23.66
N ASP A 59 9.59 12.90 24.56
CA ASP A 59 8.58 11.88 24.79
C ASP A 59 7.37 12.11 23.88
N TRP A 60 7.49 11.66 22.64
CA TRP A 60 6.43 11.63 21.63
C TRP A 60 6.08 10.20 21.20
N THR A 61 6.39 9.21 22.05
CA THR A 61 6.32 7.77 21.75
C THR A 61 4.94 7.25 21.32
N ALA A 62 3.86 7.91 21.77
CA ALA A 62 2.48 7.55 21.42
C ALA A 62 2.06 7.96 19.99
N TRP A 63 2.95 8.56 19.20
CA TRP A 63 2.64 9.03 17.84
C TRP A 63 2.14 7.91 16.91
N ARG A 64 2.58 6.66 17.11
CA ARG A 64 2.18 5.52 16.28
C ARG A 64 0.68 5.21 16.40
N ASP A 65 0.13 5.37 17.60
CA ASP A 65 -1.30 5.15 17.85
C ASP A 65 -2.13 6.33 17.32
N GLU A 66 -1.66 7.56 17.53
CA GLU A 66 -2.36 8.76 17.05
C GLU A 66 -2.31 8.90 15.52
N SER A 67 -1.20 8.52 14.88
CA SER A 67 -1.05 8.56 13.41
C SER A 67 -1.97 7.58 12.68
N ALA A 68 -2.42 6.50 13.34
CA ALA A 68 -3.41 5.59 12.76
C ALA A 68 -4.77 6.26 12.53
N LEU A 69 -5.04 7.39 13.20
CA LEU A 69 -6.26 8.18 12.99
C LEU A 69 -6.18 9.10 11.78
N ILE A 70 -4.99 9.32 11.20
CA ILE A 70 -4.83 10.13 9.98
C ILE A 70 -5.41 9.34 8.80
N PRO A 71 -6.40 9.87 8.07
CA PRO A 71 -7.09 9.14 7.00
C PRO A 71 -6.16 8.63 5.89
N ALA A 72 -5.12 9.39 5.54
CA ALA A 72 -4.15 9.00 4.51
C ALA A 72 -3.33 7.77 4.94
N ILE A 73 -2.83 7.79 6.18
CA ILE A 73 -2.05 6.70 6.79
C ILE A 73 -2.94 5.45 6.97
N ALA A 74 -4.17 5.64 7.47
CA ALA A 74 -5.12 4.55 7.65
C ALA A 74 -5.42 3.81 6.32
N LYS A 75 -5.63 4.56 5.24
CA LYS A 75 -5.83 3.97 3.90
C LYS A 75 -4.59 3.25 3.38
N ALA A 76 -3.40 3.78 3.63
CA ALA A 76 -2.15 3.15 3.19
C ALA A 76 -1.91 1.83 3.94
N LYS A 77 -2.10 1.80 5.26
CA LYS A 77 -2.03 0.58 6.08
C LYS A 77 -3.08 -0.45 5.68
N GLU A 78 -4.29 -0.01 5.34
CA GLU A 78 -5.31 -0.92 4.81
C GLU A 78 -4.89 -1.51 3.46
N ARG A 79 -4.32 -0.69 2.55
CA ARG A 79 -3.80 -1.19 1.27
C ARG A 79 -2.72 -2.24 1.48
N GLU A 80 -1.77 -1.98 2.37
CA GLU A 80 -0.70 -2.92 2.72
C GLU A 80 -1.28 -4.23 3.25
N ARG A 81 -2.22 -4.19 4.21
CA ARG A 81 -2.91 -5.40 4.70
C ARG A 81 -3.61 -6.17 3.60
N LEU A 82 -4.26 -5.48 2.67
CA LEU A 82 -4.94 -6.11 1.54
C LEU A 82 -3.94 -6.74 0.56
N GLN A 83 -2.78 -6.11 0.33
CA GLN A 83 -1.70 -6.67 -0.48
C GLN A 83 -1.08 -7.89 0.21
N ASP A 84 -0.75 -7.79 1.50
CA ASP A 84 -0.28 -8.91 2.31
C ASP A 84 -1.24 -10.10 2.32
N ALA A 85 -2.54 -9.85 2.40
CA ALA A 85 -3.56 -10.90 2.35
C ALA A 85 -3.71 -11.54 0.96
N LEU A 86 -3.32 -10.84 -0.11
CA LEU A 86 -3.28 -11.37 -1.46
C LEU A 86 -1.98 -12.12 -1.76
N GLU A 87 -0.87 -11.69 -1.16
CA GLU A 87 0.48 -12.23 -1.37
C GLU A 87 0.81 -13.41 -0.45
N ARG A 88 0.29 -13.42 0.79
CA ARG A 88 0.31 -14.63 1.62
C ARG A 88 -0.66 -15.63 1.01
N ASP A 89 -0.12 -16.78 0.61
CA ASP A 89 -0.86 -17.99 0.22
C ASP A 89 -2.20 -18.07 0.96
N GLY A 90 -3.27 -18.35 0.22
CA GLY A 90 -4.69 -18.19 0.59
C GLY A 90 -5.22 -19.02 1.79
N ASP A 91 -4.36 -19.31 2.76
CA ASP A 91 -4.62 -20.06 3.98
C ASP A 91 -4.74 -19.18 5.23
N SER A 92 -4.49 -17.87 5.15
CA SER A 92 -4.82 -16.98 6.27
C SER A 92 -6.35 -16.90 6.44
N PRO A 93 -6.88 -16.91 7.68
CA PRO A 93 -8.32 -16.79 7.93
C PRO A 93 -8.94 -15.54 7.30
N GLU A 94 -8.16 -14.46 7.24
CA GLU A 94 -8.54 -13.17 6.65
C GLU A 94 -8.55 -13.23 5.11
N ALA A 95 -7.54 -13.86 4.50
CA ALA A 95 -7.51 -14.12 3.06
C ALA A 95 -8.66 -15.02 2.62
N ARG A 96 -8.99 -16.05 3.42
CA ARG A 96 -10.16 -16.93 3.19
C ARG A 96 -11.48 -16.18 3.33
N ALA A 97 -11.64 -15.33 4.35
CA ALA A 97 -12.83 -14.52 4.54
C ALA A 97 -13.01 -13.52 3.39
N MET A 98 -11.91 -12.90 2.94
CA MET A 98 -11.92 -11.97 1.82
C MET A 98 -12.18 -12.67 0.48
N ALA A 99 -11.57 -13.82 0.24
CA ALA A 99 -11.83 -14.65 -0.95
C ALA A 99 -13.29 -15.10 -1.01
N LYS A 100 -13.89 -15.48 0.13
CA LYS A 100 -15.32 -15.81 0.23
C LYS A 100 -16.20 -14.59 -0.09
N ARG A 101 -15.89 -13.44 0.51
CA ARG A 101 -16.63 -12.19 0.26
C ARG A 101 -16.55 -11.75 -1.20
N LEU A 102 -15.39 -11.92 -1.84
CA LEU A 102 -15.22 -11.68 -3.27
C LEU A 102 -15.96 -12.72 -4.12
N ALA A 103 -15.99 -14.00 -3.74
CA ALA A 103 -16.72 -15.04 -4.47
C ALA A 103 -18.23 -14.78 -4.51
N GLU A 104 -18.79 -14.22 -3.44
CA GLU A 104 -20.21 -13.85 -3.32
C GLU A 104 -20.59 -12.58 -4.10
N MET A 105 -19.61 -11.79 -4.55
CA MET A 105 -19.86 -10.58 -5.35
C MET A 105 -20.09 -10.90 -6.83
N THR A 106 -21.06 -10.19 -7.42
CA THR A 106 -21.24 -10.17 -8.88
C THR A 106 -20.04 -9.52 -9.58
N PRO A 107 -19.81 -9.81 -10.88
CA PRO A 107 -18.70 -9.23 -11.63
C PRO A 107 -18.67 -7.69 -11.59
N ALA A 108 -19.83 -7.03 -11.62
CA ALA A 108 -19.94 -5.58 -11.53
C ALA A 108 -19.51 -5.04 -10.14
N GLN A 109 -19.85 -5.76 -9.07
CA GLN A 109 -19.47 -5.40 -7.70
C GLN A 109 -17.97 -5.58 -7.47
N LYS A 110 -17.36 -6.64 -8.01
CA LYS A 110 -15.90 -6.85 -7.97
C LYS A 110 -15.15 -5.69 -8.63
N LEU A 111 -15.66 -5.21 -9.76
CA LEU A 111 -15.05 -4.14 -10.53
C LEU A 111 -15.20 -2.77 -9.83
N SER A 112 -16.35 -2.53 -9.19
CA SER A 112 -16.57 -1.37 -8.32
C SER A 112 -15.65 -1.41 -7.10
N PHE A 113 -15.52 -2.56 -6.44
CA PHE A 113 -14.63 -2.78 -5.31
C PHE A 113 -13.16 -2.52 -5.70
N ALA A 114 -12.70 -3.09 -6.83
CA ALA A 114 -11.36 -2.86 -7.33
C ALA A 114 -11.06 -1.38 -7.62
N ARG A 115 -12.05 -0.62 -8.12
CA ARG A 115 -11.91 0.83 -8.36
C ARG A 115 -11.85 1.62 -7.05
N GLN A 116 -12.72 1.30 -6.09
CA GLN A 116 -12.77 1.97 -4.78
C GLN A 116 -11.46 1.79 -4.00
N HIS A 117 -10.82 0.64 -4.16
CA HIS A 117 -9.56 0.31 -3.49
C HIS A 117 -8.31 0.64 -4.32
N GLY A 118 -8.44 1.34 -5.46
CA GLY A 118 -7.30 1.71 -6.31
C GLY A 118 -6.57 0.53 -6.97
N LEU A 119 -7.12 -0.69 -6.86
CA LEU A 119 -6.58 -1.93 -7.43
C LEU A 119 -6.68 -1.96 -8.96
N THR A 120 -7.40 -1.02 -9.57
CA THR A 120 -7.46 -0.85 -11.02
C THR A 120 -6.14 -0.39 -11.65
N GLY A 121 -5.15 0.06 -10.85
CA GLY A 121 -3.78 0.33 -11.30
C GLY A 121 -2.86 -0.90 -11.31
N ALA A 122 -3.23 -1.97 -10.59
CA ALA A 122 -2.45 -3.22 -10.50
C ALA A 122 -2.87 -4.27 -11.54
N ALA A 123 -3.88 -3.98 -12.36
CA ALA A 123 -4.08 -4.67 -13.63
C ALA A 123 -3.16 -4.10 -14.73
N LYS A 124 -1.91 -3.75 -14.39
CA LYS A 124 -0.82 -3.75 -15.36
C LYS A 124 -0.62 -5.21 -15.73
N ALA A 125 -1.35 -5.64 -16.76
CA ALA A 125 -1.15 -6.85 -17.53
C ALA A 125 -0.32 -7.93 -16.80
N GLN A 126 -0.91 -8.72 -15.91
CA GLN A 126 -0.36 -10.00 -15.47
C GLN A 126 -0.38 -11.07 -16.59
N ASN A 127 -0.41 -10.63 -17.84
CA ASN A 127 -0.01 -11.40 -19.02
C ASN A 127 1.35 -10.95 -19.56
N ALA A 128 2.05 -10.03 -18.88
CA ALA A 128 3.48 -9.81 -19.10
C ALA A 128 4.20 -11.00 -18.46
N ALA A 129 4.70 -11.87 -19.34
CA ALA A 129 5.49 -13.03 -19.03
C ALA A 129 6.42 -12.79 -17.82
N THR A 130 6.30 -13.64 -16.80
CA THR A 130 7.48 -13.99 -16.03
C THR A 130 8.46 -14.59 -17.03
N GLY A 131 9.40 -13.78 -17.51
CA GLY A 131 10.60 -14.25 -18.17
C GLY A 131 11.36 -15.09 -17.15
N LYS A 132 10.94 -16.34 -16.98
CA LYS A 132 11.81 -17.37 -16.43
C LYS A 132 12.99 -17.40 -17.38
N ASP A 133 14.20 -17.22 -16.87
CA ASP A 133 15.43 -17.55 -17.57
C ASP A 133 15.37 -19.05 -17.91
N ARG A 134 14.83 -19.35 -19.09
CA ARG A 134 14.69 -20.72 -19.61
C ARG A 134 15.86 -21.01 -20.50
N THR A 135 16.35 -22.24 -20.44
CA THR A 135 17.39 -22.64 -21.38
C THR A 135 16.82 -22.73 -22.80
N PRO A 136 17.67 -22.63 -23.84
CA PRO A 136 17.23 -22.81 -25.23
C PRO A 136 16.49 -24.13 -25.47
N GLU A 137 16.87 -25.20 -24.76
CA GLU A 137 16.25 -26.52 -24.86
C GLU A 137 14.81 -26.55 -24.31
N GLU A 138 14.57 -25.87 -23.19
CA GLU A 138 13.25 -25.76 -22.58
C GLU A 138 12.29 -24.95 -23.47
N THR A 139 12.80 -23.89 -24.08
CA THR A 139 12.04 -23.06 -25.02
C THR A 139 11.64 -23.86 -26.27
N ALA A 140 12.57 -24.65 -26.83
CA ALA A 140 12.30 -25.52 -27.96
C ALA A 140 11.29 -26.65 -27.65
N ALA A 141 11.26 -27.14 -26.41
CA ALA A 141 10.24 -28.11 -25.98
C ALA A 141 8.85 -27.48 -25.91
N LEU A 142 8.74 -26.26 -25.39
CA LEU A 142 7.47 -25.54 -25.28
C LEU A 142 6.91 -25.11 -26.65
N ILE A 143 7.76 -24.72 -27.60
CA ILE A 143 7.34 -24.43 -28.97
C ILE A 143 6.74 -25.68 -29.63
N ARG A 144 7.39 -26.84 -29.49
CA ARG A 144 6.85 -28.12 -30.01
C ARG A 144 5.51 -28.49 -29.37
N GLN A 145 5.34 -28.23 -28.07
CA GLN A 145 4.06 -28.44 -27.38
C GLN A 145 2.98 -27.46 -27.88
N ALA A 146 3.34 -26.20 -28.15
CA ALA A 146 2.40 -25.22 -28.70
C ALA A 146 1.92 -25.61 -30.11
N GLU A 147 2.80 -26.14 -30.96
CA GLU A 147 2.46 -26.59 -32.30
C GLU A 147 1.54 -27.82 -32.30
N ALA A 148 1.67 -28.70 -31.31
CA ALA A 148 0.80 -29.87 -31.15
C ALA A 148 -0.64 -29.52 -30.72
N LEU A 149 -0.88 -28.30 -30.23
CA LEU A 149 -2.21 -27.86 -29.79
C LEU A 149 -3.08 -27.38 -30.97
N PRO A 150 -4.43 -27.51 -30.87
CA PRO A 150 -5.36 -26.91 -31.82
C PRO A 150 -5.21 -25.39 -31.90
N ALA A 151 -5.44 -24.80 -33.09
CA ALA A 151 -5.19 -23.38 -33.39
C ALA A 151 -5.80 -22.40 -32.37
N GLY A 152 -7.01 -22.69 -31.86
CA GLY A 152 -7.67 -21.87 -30.84
C GLY A 152 -7.00 -21.86 -29.46
N MET A 153 -6.20 -22.89 -29.15
CA MET A 153 -5.52 -23.03 -27.86
C MET A 153 -4.04 -22.60 -27.91
N ARG A 154 -3.43 -22.51 -29.11
CA ARG A 154 -2.02 -22.13 -29.29
C ARG A 154 -1.72 -20.75 -28.71
N LEU A 155 -2.55 -19.75 -29.03
CA LEU A 155 -2.34 -18.39 -28.56
C LEU A 155 -2.44 -18.26 -27.04
N ALA A 156 -3.37 -19.00 -26.41
CA ALA A 156 -3.50 -19.03 -24.97
C ALA A 156 -2.28 -19.70 -24.30
N PHE A 157 -1.79 -20.79 -24.90
CA PHE A 157 -0.60 -21.50 -24.42
C PHE A 157 0.67 -20.64 -24.56
N CYS A 158 0.91 -20.03 -25.72
CA CYS A 158 2.08 -19.16 -25.92
C CYS A 158 2.10 -17.98 -24.95
N ARG A 159 0.95 -17.35 -24.69
CA ARG A 159 0.83 -16.26 -23.70
C ARG A 159 1.09 -16.74 -22.28
N LYS A 160 0.52 -17.89 -21.89
CA LYS A 160 0.73 -18.49 -20.57
C LYS A 160 2.21 -18.81 -20.29
N HIS A 161 2.94 -19.20 -21.32
CA HIS A 161 4.35 -19.58 -21.22
C HIS A 161 5.32 -18.46 -21.64
N GLY A 162 4.85 -17.28 -22.03
CA GLY A 162 5.73 -16.16 -22.41
C GLY A 162 6.56 -16.43 -23.67
N LEU A 163 5.98 -17.14 -24.64
CA LEU A 163 6.60 -17.42 -25.96
C LEU A 163 6.20 -16.39 -27.02
N SER A 164 5.45 -15.34 -26.65
CA SER A 164 4.90 -14.31 -27.55
C SER A 164 5.40 -12.92 -27.20
#